data_AF-A0A921B935-F1
#
_entry.id   AF-A0A921B935-F1
#
_cell.length_a   1.000
_cell.length_b   1.000
_cell.length_c   1.000
_cell.angle_alpha   90.00
_cell.angle_beta   90.00
_cell.angle_gamma   90.00
#
_symmetry.space_group_name_H-M   'P 1'
#
loop_
_entity.id
_entity.type
_entity.pdbx_description
1 polymer ?
#
loop_
_entity_poly.entity_id
_entity_poly.type
_entity_poly.pdbx_seq_one_letter_code
_entity_poly.pdbx_strand_id
1 'polypeptide(L)' 'MSKNTEVLIEGLTFTEGPRWHDGRLYFSDFFTHRVLAVDTKGNMETIVETPQQPSGLGWSPDGSCLLFL' A
#
# COMPACT_ATOMS: atom_id res chain seq x y z
N MET A 1 20.36 21.06 3.81
CA MET A 1 19.97 20.07 4.83
C MET A 1 20.05 18.69 4.21
N SER A 2 20.72 17.73 4.85
CA SER A 2 20.72 16.34 4.39
C SER A 2 19.34 15.73 4.62
N LYS A 3 18.78 15.03 3.63
CA LYS A 3 17.62 14.16 3.84
C LYS A 3 18.15 12.79 4.21
N ASN A 4 17.97 12.38 5.46
CA ASN A 4 18.23 11.00 5.88
C ASN A 4 16.98 10.16 5.62
N THR A 5 17.18 8.95 5.13
CA THR A 5 16.13 7.97 4.86
C THR A 5 16.40 6.71 5.66
N GLU A 6 15.34 6.09 6.14
CA GLU A 6 15.38 4.81 6.86
C GLU A 6 14.38 3.82 6.22
N VAL A 7 14.61 2.53 6.46
CA VAL A 7 13.68 1.47 6.05
C VAL A 7 12.53 1.42 7.05
N LEU A 8 11.30 1.58 6.56
CA LEU A 8 10.09 1.54 7.41
C LEU A 8 9.56 0.11 7.60
N ILE A 9 9.56 -0.68 6.53
CA ILE A 9 9.09 -2.08 6.50
C ILE A 9 9.91 -2.89 5.48
N GLU A 10 9.98 -4.19 5.69
CA GLU A 10 10.68 -5.17 4.85
C GLU A 10 9.78 -6.36 4.52
N GLY A 11 10.27 -7.32 3.73
CA GLY A 11 9.56 -8.58 3.44
C GLY A 11 8.46 -8.46 2.38
N LEU A 12 8.55 -7.43 1.52
CA LEU A 12 7.66 -7.21 0.38
C LEU A 12 8.25 -7.83 -0.89
N THR A 13 7.40 -8.14 -1.88
CA THR A 13 7.87 -8.68 -3.17
C THR A 13 7.99 -7.62 -4.26
N PHE A 14 6.88 -7.09 -4.76
CA PHE A 14 6.88 -6.08 -5.82
C PHE A 14 5.76 -5.08 -5.59
N THR A 15 6.14 -3.94 -5.01
CA THR A 15 5.17 -2.96 -4.50
C THR A 15 4.92 -1.81 -5.47
N GLU A 16 3.66 -1.52 -5.74
CA GLU A 16 3.27 -0.46 -6.68
C GLU A 16 2.15 0.43 -6.14
N GLY A 17 1.91 1.54 -6.86
CA GLY A 17 0.78 2.42 -6.62
C GLY A 17 0.69 3.04 -5.21
N PRO A 18 1.79 3.51 -4.57
CA PRO A 18 1.72 4.04 -3.22
C PRO A 18 0.81 5.28 -3.15
N ARG A 19 -0.11 5.31 -2.20
CA ARG A 19 -1.05 6.43 -1.96
C ARG A 19 -1.24 6.65 -0.46
N TRP A 20 -1.08 7.90 -0.04
CA TRP A 20 -1.38 8.31 1.33
C TRP A 20 -2.88 8.56 1.47
N HIS A 21 -3.48 7.97 2.51
CA HIS A 21 -4.87 8.20 2.89
C HIS A 21 -5.01 8.00 4.40
N ASP A 22 -5.73 8.90 5.08
CA ASP A 22 -6.04 8.79 6.51
C ASP A 22 -4.87 8.40 7.43
N GLY A 23 -3.69 9.00 7.19
CA GLY A 23 -2.49 8.79 8.02
C GLY A 23 -1.74 7.48 7.77
N ARG A 24 -2.14 6.71 6.74
CA ARG A 24 -1.48 5.46 6.34
C ARG A 24 -1.08 5.52 4.87
N LEU A 25 -0.03 4.77 4.53
CA LEU A 25 0.42 4.57 3.16
C LEU A 25 -0.13 3.24 2.66
N TYR A 26 -0.99 3.30 1.64
CA TYR A 26 -1.58 2.16 0.96
C TYR A 26 -0.79 1.84 -0.30
N PHE A 27 -0.57 0.58 -0.59
CA PHE A 27 0.15 0.10 -1.78
C PHE A 27 -0.24 -1.34 -2.11
N SER A 28 -0.08 -1.73 -3.36
CA SER A 28 -0.24 -3.13 -3.79
C SER A 28 1.08 -3.88 -3.60
N ASP A 29 1.01 -5.18 -3.36
CA ASP A 29 2.13 -6.11 -3.49
C ASP A 29 1.74 -7.20 -4.51
N PHE A 30 2.24 -7.03 -5.72
CA PHE A 30 1.77 -7.68 -6.94
C PHE A 30 1.88 -9.20 -6.87
N PHE A 31 3.02 -9.72 -6.41
CA PHE A 31 3.27 -11.17 -6.36
C PHE A 31 2.70 -11.86 -5.14
N THR A 32 2.35 -11.11 -4.08
CA THR A 32 1.65 -11.69 -2.92
C THR A 32 0.16 -11.47 -2.98
N HIS A 33 -0.37 -10.88 -4.06
CA HIS A 33 -1.81 -10.79 -4.31
C HIS A 33 -2.56 -9.99 -3.23
N ARG A 34 -1.89 -8.96 -2.67
CA ARG A 34 -2.37 -8.19 -1.52
C ARG A 34 -2.33 -6.69 -1.75
N VAL A 35 -3.26 -6.00 -1.11
CA VAL A 35 -3.18 -4.55 -0.84
C VAL A 35 -2.86 -4.37 0.62
N LEU A 36 -1.80 -3.62 0.90
CA LEU A 36 -1.26 -3.41 2.23
C LEU A 36 -1.41 -1.93 2.62
N ALA A 37 -1.53 -1.67 3.91
CA ALA A 37 -1.45 -0.34 4.48
C ALA A 37 -0.49 -0.31 5.66
N VAL A 38 0.42 0.67 5.69
CA VAL A 38 1.39 0.85 6.77
C VAL A 38 1.27 2.25 7.37
N ASP A 39 1.36 2.35 8.69
CA ASP A 39 1.47 3.64 9.39
C ASP A 39 2.92 4.14 9.47
N THR A 40 3.11 5.35 10.02
CA THR A 40 4.46 5.95 10.18
C THR A 40 5.35 5.25 11.20
N LYS A 41 4.83 4.27 11.95
CA LYS A 41 5.56 3.45 12.92
C LYS A 41 5.95 2.08 12.36
N GLY A 42 5.57 1.79 11.11
CA GLY A 42 5.84 0.50 10.47
C GLY A 42 4.80 -0.57 10.78
N ASN A 43 3.65 -0.21 11.37
CA ASN A 43 2.57 -1.18 11.61
C ASN A 43 1.86 -1.46 10.28
N MET A 44 2.08 -2.65 9.74
CA MET A 44 1.54 -3.09 8.45
C MET A 44 0.31 -3.98 8.63
N GLU A 45 -0.68 -3.78 7.76
CA GLU A 45 -1.92 -4.56 7.72
C GLU A 45 -2.28 -4.93 6.27
N THR A 46 -2.81 -6.13 6.07
CA THR A 46 -3.46 -6.51 4.81
C THR A 46 -4.88 -5.95 4.78
N ILE A 47 -5.16 -5.08 3.82
CA ILE A 47 -6.47 -4.47 3.63
C ILE A 47 -7.36 -5.37 2.78
N VAL A 48 -6.81 -5.94 1.72
CA VAL A 48 -7.50 -6.84 0.79
C VAL A 48 -6.54 -7.90 0.28
N GLU A 49 -7.04 -9.13 0.16
CA GLU A 49 -6.44 -10.19 -0.65
C GLU A 49 -7.29 -10.36 -1.93
N THR A 50 -6.63 -10.55 -3.07
CA THR A 50 -7.32 -10.68 -4.36
C THR A 50 -6.75 -11.86 -5.16
N PRO A 51 -7.56 -12.64 -5.89
CA PRO A 51 -7.02 -13.70 -6.74
C PRO A 51 -6.23 -13.16 -7.96
N GLN A 52 -6.37 -11.88 -8.31
CA GLN A 52 -5.61 -11.24 -9.40
C GLN A 52 -4.37 -10.49 -8.86
N GLN A 53 -3.61 -9.88 -9.76
CA GLN A 53 -2.40 -9.12 -9.42
C GLN A 53 -2.78 -7.65 -9.21
N PRO A 54 -2.84 -7.16 -7.95
CA PRO A 54 -3.22 -5.79 -7.69
C PRO A 54 -2.15 -4.83 -8.23
N SER A 55 -2.57 -3.77 -8.92
CA SER A 55 -1.67 -2.75 -9.47
C SER A 55 -1.95 -1.37 -8.85
N GLY A 56 -2.74 -0.54 -9.51
CA GLY A 56 -3.08 0.81 -9.08
C GLY A 56 -4.15 0.83 -7.98
N LEU A 57 -4.14 1.92 -7.20
CA LEU A 57 -5.13 2.21 -6.17
C LEU A 57 -5.67 3.64 -6.33
N GLY A 58 -6.95 3.81 -6.06
CA GLY A 58 -7.68 5.09 -6.11
C GLY A 58 -8.74 5.18 -5.01
N TRP A 59 -9.25 6.38 -4.77
CA TRP A 59 -10.27 6.63 -3.76
C TRP A 59 -11.43 7.34 -4.43
N SER A 60 -12.64 6.81 -4.26
CA SER A 60 -13.85 7.49 -4.69
C SER A 60 -14.22 8.62 -3.72
N PRO A 61 -15.08 9.57 -4.13
CA PRO A 61 -15.49 10.70 -3.29
C PRO A 61 -16.18 10.31 -1.98
N ASP A 62 -16.74 9.10 -1.91
CA ASP A 62 -17.37 8.51 -0.71
C ASP A 62 -16.35 7.85 0.24
N GLY A 63 -15.07 7.82 -0.11
CA GLY A 63 -13.99 7.22 0.68
C GLY A 63 -13.73 5.74 0.40
N SER A 64 -14.46 5.11 -0.53
CA SER A 64 -14.22 3.71 -0.88
C SER A 64 -12.88 3.56 -1.63
N CYS A 65 -12.13 2.50 -1.29
CA CYS A 65 -10.90 2.14 -2.00
C CYS A 65 -11.23 1.45 -3.33
N LEU A 66 -10.70 1.99 -4.42
CA LEU A 66 -10.76 1.46 -5.76
C LEU A 66 -9.45 0.74 -6.08
N LEU A 67 -9.56 -0.53 -6.47
CA LEU A 67 -8.42 -1.36 -6.84
C LEU A 67 -8.44 -1.64 -8.35
N PHE A 68 -7.29 -1.43 -9.00
CA PHE A 68 -7.07 -1.81 -10.39
C PHE A 68 -6.28 -3.12 -10.41
N LEU A 69 -6.79 -4.10 -11.16
CA LEU A 69 -6.26 -5.46 -11.28
C LEU A 69 -5.56 -5.66 -12.62
#